data_AF-A0A8T6SP06-F1
#
_entry.id   AF-A0A8T6SP06-F1
#
_cell.length_a   1.000
_cell.length_b   1.000
_cell.length_c   1.000
_cell.angle_alpha   90.00
_cell.angle_beta   90.00
_cell.angle_gamma   90.00
#
_symmetry.space_group_name_H-M   'P 1'
#
loop_
_entity.id
_entity.type
_entity.pdbx_description
1 polymer ?
#
loop_
_entity_poly.entity_id
_entity_poly.type
_entity_poly.pdbx_seq_one_letter_code
_entity_poly.pdbx_strand_id
1 'polypeptide(L)'
;ASVVFPSKSSEANALLLAESIHAFAGSLSQAPVWFFMPEYGKQLSENVKDKLLTLNVALRPFKVDNEILQFPFGAYILAAALAESTICNQTNLLAW
;
A
#
# COMPACT_ATOMS: atom_id res chain seq x y z
N ALA A 1 3.20 -5.88 -1.22
CA ALA A 1 2.37 -4.94 -0.44
C ALA A 1 3.20 -3.70 -0.18
N SER A 2 2.61 -2.52 -0.07
CA SER A 2 3.35 -1.31 0.32
C SER A 2 2.44 -0.30 1.03
N VAL A 3 2.94 0.91 1.29
CA VAL A 3 2.17 1.99 1.91
C VAL A 3 1.95 3.12 0.90
N VAL A 4 0.75 3.71 0.93
CA VAL A 4 0.45 4.94 0.19
C VAL A 4 -0.05 6.01 1.16
N PHE A 5 0.56 7.19 1.11
CA PHE A 5 0.16 8.34 1.91
C PHE A 5 -0.63 9.33 1.04
N PRO A 6 -1.58 10.08 1.63
CA PRO A 6 -2.31 11.17 0.97
C PRO A 6 -1.40 12.39 0.72
N SER A 7 -0.47 12.22 -0.21
CA SER A 7 0.42 13.25 -0.72
C SER A 7 0.69 13.00 -2.20
N LYS A 8 0.85 14.07 -2.98
CA LYS A 8 0.99 13.99 -4.44
C LYS A 8 2.13 13.08 -4.90
N SER A 9 3.28 13.12 -4.22
CA SER A 9 4.43 12.28 -4.56
C SER A 9 4.20 10.81 -4.22
N SER A 10 3.68 10.52 -3.02
CA SER A 10 3.39 9.14 -2.62
C SER A 10 2.31 8.50 -3.50
N GLU A 11 1.28 9.26 -3.86
CA GLU A 11 0.21 8.82 -4.76
C GLU A 11 0.73 8.49 -6.16
N ALA A 12 1.58 9.37 -6.73
CA ALA A 12 2.20 9.13 -8.03
C ALA A 12 3.11 7.89 -8.01
N ASN A 13 3.90 7.73 -6.94
CA ASN A 13 4.77 6.56 -6.78
C ASN A 13 3.97 5.26 -6.61
N ALA A 14 2.84 5.30 -5.89
CA ALA A 14 1.98 4.14 -5.71
C ALA A 14 1.39 3.67 -7.04
N LEU A 15 0.89 4.59 -7.87
CA LEU A 15 0.42 4.27 -9.22
C LEU A 15 1.53 3.66 -10.07
N LEU A 16 2.69 4.31 -10.12
CA LEU A 16 3.83 3.84 -10.89
C LEU A 16 4.29 2.45 -10.45
N LEU A 17 4.32 2.19 -9.13
CA LEU A 17 4.71 0.89 -8.59
C LEU A 17 3.71 -0.20 -8.97
N ALA A 18 2.41 0.06 -8.83
CA ALA A 18 1.37 -0.90 -9.21
C ALA A 18 1.44 -1.25 -10.71
N GLU A 19 1.56 -0.23 -11.58
CA GLU A 19 1.73 -0.42 -13.02
C GLU A 19 3.00 -1.23 -13.32
N SER A 20 4.10 -0.91 -12.64
CA SER A 20 5.39 -1.59 -12.83
C SER A 20 5.34 -3.05 -12.39
N ILE A 21 4.66 -3.39 -11.30
CA ILE A 21 4.47 -4.77 -10.87
C ILE A 21 3.72 -5.55 -11.95
N HIS A 22 2.61 -5.01 -12.44
CA HIS A 22 1.82 -5.67 -13.48
C HIS A 22 2.57 -5.81 -14.81
N ALA A 23 3.41 -4.84 -15.17
CA ALA A 23 4.16 -4.88 -16.42
C ALA A 23 5.43 -5.76 -16.34
N PHE A 24 6.12 -5.78 -15.20
CA PHE A 24 7.52 -6.23 -15.15
C PHE A 24 7.81 -7.31 -14.11
N ALA A 25 6.89 -7.68 -13.21
CA ALA A 25 7.16 -8.66 -12.17
C ALA A 25 7.16 -10.13 -12.64
N GLY A 26 7.18 -10.38 -13.95
CA GLY A 26 7.26 -11.72 -14.54
C GLY A 26 6.11 -12.62 -14.07
N SER A 27 6.43 -13.75 -13.42
CA SER A 27 5.44 -14.67 -12.86
C SER A 27 4.59 -14.07 -11.73
N LEU A 28 5.03 -12.97 -11.12
CA LEU A 28 4.30 -12.24 -10.07
C LEU A 28 3.45 -11.08 -10.63
N SER A 29 3.41 -10.87 -11.95
CA SER A 29 2.65 -9.77 -12.58
C SER A 29 1.15 -9.81 -12.31
N GLN A 30 0.59 -10.97 -11.98
CA GLN A 30 -0.82 -11.15 -11.61
C GLN A 30 -1.02 -11.36 -10.10
N ALA A 31 0.04 -11.21 -9.29
CA ALA A 31 -0.07 -11.35 -7.86
C ALA A 31 -0.93 -10.22 -7.25
N PRO A 32 -1.72 -10.48 -6.20
CA PRO A 32 -2.48 -9.44 -5.52
C PRO A 32 -1.57 -8.32 -4.99
N VAL A 33 -1.87 -7.07 -5.36
CA VAL A 33 -1.15 -5.89 -4.88
C VAL A 33 -1.99 -5.20 -3.80
N TRP A 34 -1.41 -5.00 -2.62
CA TRP A 34 -2.07 -4.31 -1.51
C TRP A 34 -1.31 -3.02 -1.19
N PHE A 35 -2.05 -1.92 -1.04
CA PHE A 35 -1.55 -0.71 -0.42
C PHE A 35 -2.26 -0.41 0.88
N PHE A 36 -1.47 -0.23 1.92
CA PHE A 36 -1.93 0.19 3.23
C PHE A 36 -2.00 1.71 3.29
N MET A 37 -3.14 2.22 3.75
CA MET A 37 -3.41 3.66 3.83
C MET A 37 -3.59 4.05 5.30
N PRO A 38 -2.66 4.81 5.89
CA PRO A 38 -2.80 5.30 7.25
C PRO A 38 -3.96 6.30 7.38
N GLU A 39 -4.81 6.12 8.38
CA GLU A 39 -5.94 7.00 8.68
C GLU A 39 -5.53 8.10 9.67
N TYR A 40 -5.22 9.31 9.17
CA TYR A 40 -4.82 10.46 10.00
C TYR A 40 -5.47 11.80 9.60
N GLY A 41 -6.72 11.74 9.13
CA GLY A 41 -7.50 12.94 8.80
C GLY A 41 -7.24 13.51 7.40
N LYS A 42 -6.43 12.84 6.58
CA LYS A 42 -6.31 13.09 5.13
C LYS A 42 -6.64 11.83 4.36
N GLN A 43 -7.22 11.98 3.17
CA GLN A 43 -7.57 10.89 2.27
C GLN A 43 -6.80 11.03 0.95
N LEU A 44 -6.60 9.91 0.26
CA LEU A 44 -6.05 9.93 -1.10
C LEU A 44 -6.95 10.75 -2.02
N SER A 45 -6.40 11.32 -3.07
CA SER A 45 -7.25 11.90 -4.11
C SER A 45 -8.15 10.81 -4.74
N GLU A 46 -9.43 11.13 -4.96
CA GLU A 46 -10.39 10.18 -5.54
C GLU A 46 -9.92 9.67 -6.92
N ASN A 47 -9.35 10.55 -7.75
CA ASN A 47 -8.78 10.16 -9.04
C ASN A 47 -7.66 9.10 -8.91
N VAL A 48 -6.80 9.21 -7.89
CA VAL A 48 -5.73 8.21 -7.67
C VAL A 48 -6.32 6.92 -7.13
N LYS A 49 -7.28 7.02 -6.21
CA LYS A 49 -8.00 5.87 -5.67
C LYS A 49 -8.68 5.06 -6.79
N ASP A 50 -9.40 5.72 -7.68
CA ASP A 50 -10.09 5.09 -8.82
C ASP A 50 -9.10 4.39 -9.76
N LYS A 51 -7.97 5.02 -10.05
CA LYS A 51 -6.90 4.42 -10.86
C LYS A 51 -6.29 3.20 -10.20
N LEU A 52 -6.00 3.26 -8.90
CA LEU A 52 -5.48 2.11 -8.15
C LEU A 52 -6.48 0.95 -8.13
N LEU A 53 -7.76 1.24 -7.95
CA LEU A 53 -8.81 0.22 -8.02
C LEU A 53 -8.93 -0.39 -9.42
N THR A 54 -8.79 0.41 -10.48
CA THR A 54 -8.77 -0.07 -11.88
C THR A 54 -7.58 -0.99 -12.14
N LEU A 55 -6.45 -0.76 -11.48
CA LEU A 55 -5.28 -1.64 -11.50
C LEU A 55 -5.42 -2.87 -10.59
N ASN A 56 -6.62 -3.18 -10.08
CA ASN A 56 -6.88 -4.28 -9.15
C ASN A 56 -6.05 -4.21 -7.85
N VAL A 57 -5.64 -3.01 -7.42
CA VAL A 57 -4.95 -2.82 -6.15
C VAL A 57 -5.96 -2.78 -5.02
N ALA A 58 -5.74 -3.59 -3.98
CA ALA A 58 -6.54 -3.54 -2.76
C ALA A 58 -6.02 -2.43 -1.83
N LEU A 59 -6.86 -1.42 -1.57
CA LEU A 59 -6.58 -0.37 -0.61
C LEU A 59 -7.06 -0.79 0.78
N ARG A 60 -6.14 -0.85 1.74
CA ARG A 60 -6.41 -1.30 3.11
C ARG A 60 -6.15 -0.16 4.09
N PRO A 61 -7.19 0.51 4.61
CA PRO A 61 -7.00 1.51 5.63
C PRO A 61 -6.47 0.86 6.92
N PHE A 62 -5.64 1.59 7.67
CA PHE A 62 -5.24 1.19 9.00
C PHE A 62 -5.12 2.39 9.94
N LYS A 63 -5.43 2.16 11.21
CA LYS A 63 -5.28 3.18 12.25
C LYS A 63 -3.82 3.33 12.62
N VAL A 64 -3.39 4.58 12.71
CA VAL A 64 -2.06 4.93 13.21
C VAL A 64 -2.17 6.19 14.05
N ASP A 65 -1.53 6.18 15.21
CA ASP A 65 -1.52 7.34 16.08
C ASP A 65 -0.64 8.44 15.49
N ASN A 66 -1.02 9.70 15.72
CA ASN A 66 -0.30 10.84 15.16
C ASN A 66 1.14 10.92 15.69
N GLU A 67 1.42 10.44 16.90
CA GLU A 67 2.80 10.35 17.41
C GLU A 67 3.65 9.43 16.54
N ILE A 68 3.12 8.30 16.09
CA ILE A 68 3.83 7.32 15.26
C ILE A 68 4.15 7.89 13.88
N LEU A 69 3.28 8.74 13.35
CA LEU A 69 3.51 9.44 12.07
C LEU A 69 4.65 10.46 12.13
N GLN A 70 5.02 10.93 13.32
CA GLN A 70 6.17 11.82 13.47
C GLN A 70 7.51 11.09 13.43
N PHE A 71 7.51 9.78 13.64
CA PHE A 71 8.71 8.96 13.53
C PHE A 71 8.94 8.56 12.07
N PRO A 72 10.13 8.82 11.51
CA PRO A 72 10.49 8.32 10.19
C PRO A 72 10.22 6.81 10.10
N PHE A 73 9.52 6.41 9.04
CA PHE A 73 9.15 5.02 8.76
C PHE A 73 8.21 4.35 9.77
N GLY A 74 7.74 5.01 10.84
CA GLY A 74 6.88 4.39 11.87
C GLY A 74 5.62 3.75 11.28
N ALA A 75 4.92 4.47 10.40
CA ALA A 75 3.76 3.95 9.69
C ALA A 75 4.08 2.77 8.75
N TYR A 76 5.30 2.71 8.19
CA TYR A 76 5.71 1.59 7.33
C TYR A 76 5.89 0.32 8.14
N ILE A 77 6.49 0.41 9.33
CA ILE A 77 6.67 -0.75 10.21
C ILE A 77 5.31 -1.31 10.65
N LEU A 78 4.37 -0.45 11.05
CA LEU A 78 3.02 -0.88 11.39
C LEU A 78 2.30 -1.55 10.22
N ALA A 79 2.39 -0.95 9.03
CA ALA A 79 1.74 -1.50 7.84
C ALA A 79 2.38 -2.83 7.41
N ALA A 80 3.70 -2.99 7.54
CA ALA A 80 4.39 -4.26 7.28
C ALA A 80 3.92 -5.35 8.26
N ALA A 81 3.91 -5.06 9.56
CA ALA A 81 3.41 -5.98 10.58
C ALA A 81 1.94 -6.37 10.34
N LEU A 82 1.12 -5.41 9.89
CA LEU A 82 -0.27 -5.68 9.52
C LEU A 82 -0.36 -6.56 8.27
N ALA A 83 0.47 -6.33 7.25
CA ALA A 83 0.52 -7.15 6.05
C ALA A 83 0.88 -8.61 6.37
N GLU A 84 1.95 -8.80 7.16
CA GLU A 84 2.44 -10.12 7.59
C GLU A 84 1.38 -10.87 8.41
N SER A 85 0.79 -10.22 9.40
CA SER A 85 -0.25 -10.84 10.23
C SER A 85 -1.52 -11.17 9.44
N THR A 86 -1.90 -10.33 8.46
CA THR A 86 -3.10 -10.55 7.63
C THR A 86 -2.95 -11.77 6.71
N ILE A 87 -1.75 -11.99 6.15
CA ILE A 87 -1.50 -13.07 5.19
C ILE A 87 -0.85 -14.30 5.84
N CYS A 88 -0.69 -14.29 7.17
CA CYS A 88 -0.07 -15.37 7.93
C CYS A 88 -0.74 -16.71 7.60
N ASN A 89 0.05 -17.70 7.20
CA ASN A 89 -0.39 -19.03 6.76
C ASN A 89 -1.28 -19.06 5.50
N GLN A 90 -1.43 -17.96 4.78
CA GLN A 90 -2.20 -17.87 3.53
C GLN A 90 -1.31 -17.74 2.29
N THR A 91 -0.05 -17.34 2.46
CA THR A 91 0.93 -17.24 1.36
C THR A 91 2.29 -17.78 1.78
N ASN A 92 3.06 -18.24 0.79
CA ASN A 92 4.46 -18.60 0.96
C ASN A 92 5.40 -17.41 0.73
N LEU A 93 4.91 -16.33 0.10
CA LEU A 93 5.70 -15.15 -0.24
C LEU A 93 4.88 -13.87 -0.05
N LEU A 94 5.45 -12.93 0.68
CA LEU A 94 5.03 -11.55 0.77
C LEU A 94 6.24 -10.68 0.39
N ALA A 95 6.14 -9.93 -0.70
CA ALA A 95 7.11 -8.89 -1.04
C ALA A 95 6.62 -7.54 -0.51
N TRP A 96 7.51 -6.76 0.11
CA TRP A 96 7.23 -5.46 0.72
C TRP A 96 7.96 -4.33 -0.01
#